data_AF-A0A4Q5TCK5-F1
#
_entry.id   AF-A0A4Q5TCK5-F1
#
_cell.length_a   1.000
_cell.length_b   1.000
_cell.length_c   1.000
_cell.angle_alpha   90.00
_cell.angle_beta   90.00
_cell.angle_gamma   90.00
#
_symmetry.space_group_name_H-M   'P 1'
#
loop_
_entity.id
_entity.type
_entity.pdbx_description
1 polymer ?
#
loop_
_entity_poly.entity_id
_entity_poly.type
_entity_poly.pdbx_seq_one_letter_code
_entity_poly.pdbx_strand_id
1 'polypeptide(L)'
;MNKKIAAALKGVACCVLFTAALAMASVLKFVFPAQLERYVYGCIGLFISLLIVWGFAKLDKINPEDVSLRWQRGTWKNFAIGLSIGLLLTALLMIIVIAVNGLSMTRAGATTPGWFLLWAMSLLLLSWMEEIAFRTYAFYRLRKSMGIWPAQIIIAILFALYHVAGGRGFEASLLGPGVWSVIFGWAVLRSGGIAMSTGLHFAANLLQAALGQKNDYPFLWKIDESVELSASAQQQVNLTGILLQLAVLLLGLWLTFQYSKTHKTLKSAH
;
A
#
# COMPACT_ATOMS: atom_id res chain seq x y z
N MET A 1 -29.29 -16.33 0.02
CA MET A 1 -27.95 -15.84 0.47
C MET A 1 -28.13 -14.70 1.47
N ASN A 2 -27.43 -14.73 2.61
CA ASN A 2 -27.49 -13.66 3.62
C ASN A 2 -27.06 -12.30 3.00
N LYS A 3 -27.88 -11.25 3.16
CA LYS A 3 -27.60 -9.90 2.60
C LYS A 3 -26.22 -9.36 3.00
N LYS A 4 -25.74 -9.68 4.20
CA LYS A 4 -24.38 -9.28 4.68
C LYS A 4 -23.28 -10.01 3.92
N ILE A 5 -23.46 -11.31 3.66
CA ILE A 5 -22.50 -12.12 2.89
C ILE A 5 -22.45 -11.62 1.44
N ALA A 6 -23.60 -11.38 0.82
CA ALA A 6 -23.66 -10.81 -0.53
C ALA A 6 -22.93 -9.46 -0.63
N ALA A 7 -23.09 -8.58 0.36
CA ALA A 7 -22.38 -7.30 0.41
C ALA A 7 -20.86 -7.50 0.58
N ALA A 8 -20.43 -8.41 1.45
CA ALA A 8 -19.01 -8.72 1.62
C ALA A 8 -18.38 -9.26 0.32
N LEU A 9 -19.08 -10.17 -0.38
CA LEU A 9 -18.64 -10.72 -1.66
C LEU A 9 -18.46 -9.64 -2.73
N LYS A 10 -19.31 -8.60 -2.76
CA LYS A 10 -19.11 -7.46 -3.67
C LYS A 10 -17.83 -6.69 -3.37
N GLY A 11 -17.49 -6.50 -2.09
CA GLY A 11 -16.22 -5.86 -1.69
C GLY A 11 -15.00 -6.67 -2.16
N VAL A 12 -15.04 -7.99 -1.98
CA VAL A 12 -14.00 -8.90 -2.49
C VAL A 12 -13.94 -8.86 -4.02
N ALA A 13 -15.09 -8.96 -4.69
CA ALA A 13 -15.19 -8.93 -6.15
C ALA A 13 -14.62 -7.64 -6.75
N CYS A 14 -14.81 -6.48 -6.09
CA CYS A 14 -14.21 -5.21 -6.51
C CYS A 14 -12.69 -5.30 -6.59
N CYS A 15 -12.02 -5.84 -5.56
CA CYS A 15 -10.56 -6.00 -5.55
C CYS A 15 -10.09 -7.03 -6.59
N VAL A 16 -10.82 -8.15 -6.72
CA VAL A 16 -10.48 -9.22 -7.67
C VAL A 16 -10.61 -8.73 -9.11
N LEU A 17 -11.70 -8.03 -9.44
CA LEU A 17 -11.90 -7.45 -10.76
C LEU A 17 -10.87 -6.37 -11.08
N PHE A 18 -10.50 -5.53 -10.10
CA PHE A 18 -9.40 -4.58 -10.28
C PHE A 18 -8.10 -5.30 -10.62
N THR A 19 -7.74 -6.32 -9.84
CA THR A 19 -6.51 -7.09 -10.03
C THR A 19 -6.49 -7.75 -11.42
N ALA A 20 -7.57 -8.41 -11.82
CA ALA A 20 -7.68 -9.05 -13.13
C ALA A 20 -7.63 -8.04 -14.28
N ALA A 21 -8.37 -6.94 -14.18
CA ALA A 21 -8.41 -5.90 -15.21
C ALA A 21 -7.05 -5.21 -15.36
N LEU A 22 -6.38 -4.90 -14.25
CA LEU A 22 -5.03 -4.32 -14.28
C LEU A 22 -4.02 -5.29 -14.88
N ALA A 23 -4.05 -6.57 -14.50
CA ALA A 23 -3.17 -7.59 -15.09
C ALA A 23 -3.33 -7.65 -16.62
N MET A 24 -4.57 -7.71 -17.12
CA MET A 24 -4.85 -7.74 -18.56
C MET A 24 -4.44 -6.44 -19.26
N ALA A 25 -4.79 -5.28 -18.71
CA ALA A 25 -4.52 -3.99 -19.34
C ALA A 25 -3.06 -3.55 -19.23
N SER A 26 -2.31 -4.08 -18.27
CA SER A 26 -0.91 -3.71 -18.03
C SER A 26 0.00 -3.97 -19.23
N VAL A 27 -0.37 -4.90 -20.12
CA VAL A 27 0.36 -5.17 -21.37
C VAL A 27 0.42 -3.94 -22.29
N LEU A 28 -0.55 -3.03 -22.18
CA LEU A 28 -0.58 -1.80 -22.96
C LEU A 28 0.59 -0.86 -22.63
N LYS A 29 1.23 -1.02 -21.47
CA LYS A 29 2.41 -0.21 -21.11
C LYS A 29 3.56 -0.41 -22.09
N PHE A 30 3.70 -1.60 -22.68
CA PHE A 30 4.78 -1.94 -23.62
C PHE A 30 4.62 -1.27 -25.00
N VAL A 31 3.49 -0.62 -25.26
CA VAL A 31 3.29 0.22 -26.45
C VAL A 31 4.08 1.53 -26.34
N PHE A 32 4.44 1.94 -25.12
CA PHE A 32 5.12 3.19 -24.83
C PHE A 32 6.62 2.98 -24.64
N PRO A 33 7.45 4.04 -24.77
CA PRO A 33 8.87 3.95 -24.45
C PRO A 33 9.12 3.44 -23.03
N ALA A 34 10.17 2.63 -22.86
CA ALA A 34 10.53 1.99 -21.59
C ALA A 34 10.61 2.96 -20.40
N GLN A 35 11.05 4.20 -20.64
CA GLN A 35 11.16 5.25 -19.62
C GLN A 35 9.80 5.73 -19.10
N LEU A 36 8.73 5.54 -19.87
CA LEU A 36 7.36 5.95 -19.52
C LEU A 36 6.50 4.79 -19.00
N GLU A 37 6.93 3.54 -19.14
CA GLU A 37 6.14 2.36 -18.78
C GLU A 37 5.56 2.42 -17.35
N ARG A 38 6.33 2.95 -16.38
CA ARG A 38 5.90 3.04 -14.98
C ARG A 38 4.81 4.09 -14.77
N TYR A 39 4.92 5.21 -15.45
CA TYR A 39 3.89 6.23 -15.47
C TYR A 39 2.62 5.71 -16.14
N VAL A 40 2.77 5.05 -17.29
CA VAL A 40 1.66 4.46 -18.04
C VAL A 40 0.96 3.39 -17.21
N TYR A 41 1.70 2.49 -16.56
CA TYR A 41 1.16 1.48 -15.66
C TYR A 41 0.34 2.10 -14.52
N GLY A 42 0.89 3.14 -13.86
CA GLY A 42 0.18 3.89 -12.82
C GLY A 42 -1.10 4.57 -13.34
N CYS A 43 -1.05 5.19 -14.52
CA CYS A 43 -2.21 5.82 -15.15
C CYS A 43 -3.30 4.80 -15.53
N ILE A 44 -2.91 3.67 -16.12
CA ILE A 44 -3.83 2.58 -16.47
C ILE A 44 -4.54 2.07 -15.22
N GLY A 45 -3.80 1.75 -14.17
CA GLY A 45 -4.43 1.24 -12.95
C GLY A 45 -5.22 2.32 -12.21
N LEU A 46 -4.84 3.60 -12.27
CA LEU A 46 -5.66 4.69 -11.73
C LEU A 46 -7.00 4.77 -12.45
N PHE A 47 -6.99 4.72 -13.79
CA PHE A 47 -8.22 4.69 -14.58
C PHE A 47 -9.10 3.47 -14.26
N ILE A 48 -8.51 2.26 -14.23
CA ILE A 48 -9.23 1.02 -13.94
C ILE A 48 -9.80 1.01 -12.52
N SER A 49 -9.01 1.41 -11.52
CA SER A 49 -9.46 1.48 -10.13
C SER A 49 -10.65 2.43 -9.96
N LEU A 50 -10.58 3.62 -10.57
CA LEU A 50 -11.69 4.58 -10.57
C LEU A 50 -12.92 4.01 -11.28
N LEU A 51 -12.77 3.42 -12.47
CA LEU A 51 -13.87 2.85 -13.25
C LEU A 51 -14.60 1.73 -12.48
N ILE A 52 -13.85 0.80 -11.89
CA ILE A 52 -14.41 -0.33 -11.15
C ILE A 52 -15.07 0.15 -9.87
N VAL A 53 -14.39 0.98 -9.07
CA VAL A 53 -14.96 1.54 -7.83
C VAL A 53 -16.24 2.33 -8.14
N TRP A 54 -16.25 3.14 -9.19
CA TRP A 54 -17.43 3.87 -9.63
C TRP A 54 -18.56 2.94 -10.05
N GLY A 55 -18.28 1.91 -10.85
CA GLY A 55 -19.29 0.93 -11.29
C GLY A 55 -19.94 0.23 -10.10
N PHE A 56 -19.15 -0.26 -9.14
CA PHE A 56 -19.66 -0.89 -7.93
C PHE A 56 -20.43 0.07 -7.02
N ALA A 57 -19.93 1.29 -6.84
CA ALA A 57 -20.63 2.32 -6.07
C ALA A 57 -21.99 2.66 -6.69
N LYS A 58 -22.05 2.80 -8.01
CA LYS A 58 -23.29 3.06 -8.77
C LYS A 58 -24.28 1.90 -8.65
N LEU A 59 -23.82 0.66 -8.80
CA LEU A 59 -24.67 -0.54 -8.64
C LEU A 59 -25.30 -0.64 -7.25
N ASP A 60 -24.59 -0.16 -6.23
CA ASP A 60 -25.08 -0.15 -4.85
C ASP A 60 -25.73 1.17 -4.41
N LYS A 61 -25.85 2.14 -5.33
CA LYS A 61 -26.38 3.49 -5.06
C LYS A 61 -25.68 4.17 -3.88
N ILE A 62 -24.37 3.98 -3.77
CA ILE A 62 -23.53 4.59 -2.74
C ILE A 62 -22.92 5.88 -3.31
N ASN A 63 -22.95 6.96 -2.53
CA ASN A 63 -22.32 8.21 -2.97
C ASN A 63 -20.79 8.09 -2.89
N PRO A 64 -20.04 8.73 -3.80
CA PRO A 64 -18.56 8.72 -3.74
C PRO A 64 -18.00 9.20 -2.40
N GLU A 65 -18.70 10.11 -1.72
CA GLU A 65 -18.32 10.61 -0.41
C GLU A 65 -18.32 9.53 0.69
N ASP A 66 -19.17 8.50 0.56
CA ASP A 66 -19.29 7.42 1.54
C ASP A 66 -18.14 6.41 1.45
N VAL A 67 -17.50 6.30 0.29
CA VAL A 67 -16.42 5.34 0.02
C VAL A 67 -15.03 5.95 0.19
N SER A 68 -14.87 6.96 1.04
CA SER A 68 -13.58 7.62 1.29
C SER A 68 -12.96 8.33 0.07
N LEU A 69 -13.72 8.54 -1.01
CA LEU A 69 -13.37 9.36 -2.17
C LEU A 69 -13.88 10.80 -1.99
N ARG A 70 -13.52 11.41 -0.87
CA ARG A 70 -13.93 12.78 -0.55
C ARG A 70 -12.74 13.71 -0.59
N TRP A 71 -12.84 14.77 -1.38
CA TRP A 71 -11.95 15.92 -1.21
C TRP A 71 -12.37 16.68 0.06
N GLN A 72 -11.48 16.74 1.04
CA GLN A 72 -11.72 17.40 2.31
C GLN A 72 -10.77 18.59 2.46
N ARG A 73 -11.17 19.59 3.24
CA ARG A 73 -10.28 20.73 3.57
C ARG A 73 -8.94 20.29 4.16
N GLY A 74 -8.90 19.10 4.77
CA GLY A 74 -7.70 18.46 5.32
C GLY A 74 -6.95 17.53 4.37
N THR A 75 -7.33 17.35 3.09
CA THR A 75 -6.70 16.36 2.18
C THR A 75 -5.18 16.51 2.11
N TRP A 76 -4.68 17.72 1.83
CA TRP A 76 -3.24 17.97 1.75
C TRP A 76 -2.53 17.78 3.09
N LYS A 77 -3.16 18.22 4.19
CA LYS A 77 -2.63 18.01 5.53
C LYS A 77 -2.54 16.52 5.86
N ASN A 78 -3.58 15.75 5.55
CA ASN A 78 -3.63 14.31 5.78
C ASN A 78 -2.59 13.57 4.93
N PHE A 79 -2.42 13.96 3.65
CA PHE A 79 -1.36 13.44 2.80
C PHE A 79 0.02 13.74 3.38
N ALA A 80 0.29 14.98 3.80
CA ALA A 80 1.56 15.37 4.41
C ALA A 80 1.83 14.62 5.73
N ILE A 81 0.81 14.45 6.58
CA ILE A 81 0.93 13.63 7.80
C ILE A 81 1.26 12.17 7.45
N GLY A 82 0.56 11.60 6.48
CA GLY A 82 0.81 10.24 6.00
C GLY A 82 2.24 10.08 5.47
N LEU A 83 2.66 11.01 4.61
CA LEU A 83 4.01 11.07 4.03
C LEU A 83 5.08 11.13 5.12
N SER A 84 4.93 12.02 6.10
CA SER A 84 5.86 12.15 7.23
C SER A 84 5.93 10.88 8.08
N ILE A 85 4.77 10.31 8.44
CA ILE A 85 4.73 9.06 9.23
C ILE A 85 5.39 7.92 8.44
N GLY A 86 5.08 7.77 7.15
CA GLY A 86 5.66 6.73 6.32
C GLY A 86 7.16 6.90 6.14
N LEU A 87 7.65 8.13 5.93
CA LEU A 87 9.09 8.40 5.83
C LEU A 87 9.80 8.06 7.13
N LEU A 88 9.28 8.51 8.27
CA LEU A 88 9.89 8.24 9.58
C LEU A 88 9.87 6.75 9.92
N LEU A 89 8.73 6.08 9.72
CA LEU A 89 8.61 4.66 10.00
C LEU A 89 9.53 3.85 9.11
N THR A 90 9.49 4.03 7.78
CA THR A 90 10.35 3.28 6.87
C THR A 90 11.83 3.61 7.09
N ALA A 91 12.19 4.86 7.39
CA ALA A 91 13.57 5.23 7.73
C ALA A 91 14.04 4.51 8.99
N LEU A 92 13.22 4.50 10.04
CA LEU A 92 13.53 3.79 11.28
C LEU A 92 13.76 2.29 11.04
N LEU A 93 12.88 1.63 10.27
CA LEU A 93 13.05 0.22 9.95
C LEU A 93 14.36 -0.03 9.19
N MET A 94 14.66 0.79 8.19
CA MET A 94 15.88 0.65 7.40
C MET A 94 17.15 0.91 8.21
N ILE A 95 17.14 1.92 9.09
CA ILE A 95 18.24 2.21 10.02
C ILE A 95 18.48 1.02 10.94
N ILE A 96 17.43 0.40 11.48
CA ILE A 96 17.57 -0.78 12.34
C ILE A 96 18.14 -1.96 11.56
N VAL A 97 17.65 -2.23 10.35
CA VAL A 97 18.20 -3.30 9.50
C VAL A 97 19.69 -3.08 9.24
N ILE A 98 20.07 -1.87 8.85
CA ILE A 98 21.46 -1.52 8.54
C ILE A 98 22.34 -1.66 9.79
N ALA A 99 21.94 -1.06 10.91
CA ALA A 99 22.74 -1.04 12.14
C ALA A 99 22.88 -2.42 12.79
N VAL A 100 21.79 -3.20 12.88
CA VAL A 100 21.80 -4.52 13.54
C VAL A 100 22.59 -5.55 12.75
N ASN A 101 22.63 -5.43 11.42
CA ASN A 101 23.31 -6.38 10.54
C ASN A 101 24.69 -5.89 10.07
N GLY A 102 25.19 -4.77 10.60
CA GLY A 102 26.49 -4.22 10.24
C GLY A 102 26.61 -3.85 8.75
N LEU A 103 25.48 -3.56 8.10
CA LEU A 103 25.48 -3.17 6.68
C LEU A 103 26.01 -1.75 6.55
N SER A 104 26.57 -1.45 5.37
CA SER A 104 26.97 -0.09 5.02
C SER A 104 26.08 0.47 3.93
N MET A 105 26.02 1.79 3.83
CA MET A 105 25.25 2.48 2.79
C MET A 105 26.18 3.42 2.05
N THR A 106 26.31 3.22 0.74
CA THR A 106 27.13 4.05 -0.13
C THR A 106 26.27 4.78 -1.14
N ARG A 107 26.69 5.97 -1.56
CA ARG A 107 25.96 6.77 -2.54
C ARG A 107 26.12 6.12 -3.92
N ALA A 108 25.01 5.90 -4.60
CA ALA A 108 25.03 5.45 -5.98
C ALA A 108 25.49 6.61 -6.88
N GLY A 109 26.70 6.52 -7.44
CA GLY A 109 27.28 7.59 -8.27
C GLY A 109 26.52 7.86 -9.59
N ALA A 110 25.63 6.94 -10.00
CA ALA A 110 24.97 6.97 -11.30
C ALA A 110 23.65 7.79 -11.35
N THR A 111 23.07 8.16 -10.21
CA THR A 111 21.73 8.78 -10.15
C THR A 111 21.77 10.14 -9.47
N THR A 112 21.23 11.17 -10.13
CA THR A 112 21.02 12.48 -9.50
C THR A 112 19.71 12.52 -8.70
N PRO A 113 19.61 13.32 -7.61
CA PRO A 113 18.35 13.45 -6.86
C PRO A 113 17.16 13.90 -7.71
N GLY A 114 17.36 14.83 -8.66
CA GLY A 114 16.30 15.29 -9.55
C GLY A 114 15.78 14.18 -10.48
N TRP A 115 16.70 13.39 -11.04
CA TRP A 115 16.33 12.24 -11.87
C TRP A 115 15.60 11.16 -11.08
N PHE A 116 16.09 10.85 -9.87
CA PHE A 116 15.41 9.94 -8.95
C PHE A 116 13.99 10.41 -8.64
N LEU A 117 13.81 11.68 -8.27
CA LEU A 117 12.50 12.23 -7.93
C LEU A 117 11.54 12.17 -9.12
N LEU A 118 12.03 12.48 -10.33
CA LEU A 118 11.24 12.33 -11.56
C LEU A 118 10.76 10.89 -11.72
N TRP A 119 11.60 9.88 -11.56
CA TRP A 119 11.14 8.48 -11.65
C TRP A 119 10.22 8.10 -10.50
N ALA A 120 10.52 8.55 -9.29
CA ALA A 120 9.76 8.20 -8.10
C ALA A 120 8.32 8.73 -8.13
N MET A 121 7.99 9.76 -8.91
CA MET A 121 6.60 10.25 -9.01
C MET A 121 5.65 9.20 -9.61
N SER A 122 6.13 8.22 -10.39
CA SER A 122 5.26 7.11 -10.82
C SER A 122 4.82 6.23 -9.63
N LEU A 123 5.59 6.20 -8.53
CA LEU A 123 5.19 5.51 -7.31
C LEU A 123 4.01 6.19 -6.62
N LEU A 124 3.81 7.51 -6.81
CA LEU A 124 2.63 8.20 -6.31
C LEU A 124 1.37 7.71 -7.04
N LEU A 125 1.44 7.57 -8.37
CA LEU A 125 0.34 7.02 -9.17
C LEU A 125 0.03 5.57 -8.78
N LEU A 126 1.08 4.76 -8.61
CA LEU A 126 0.99 3.37 -8.13
C LEU A 126 0.32 3.28 -6.76
N SER A 127 0.78 4.05 -5.78
CA SER A 127 0.18 4.06 -4.45
C SER A 127 -1.25 4.57 -4.49
N TRP A 128 -1.55 5.57 -5.31
CA TRP A 128 -2.90 6.13 -5.40
C TRP A 128 -3.91 5.16 -6.01
N MET A 129 -3.58 4.49 -7.11
CA MET A 129 -4.48 3.50 -7.73
C MET A 129 -4.78 2.33 -6.80
N GLU A 130 -3.78 1.87 -6.04
CA GLU A 130 -3.93 0.78 -5.08
C GLU A 130 -4.78 1.20 -3.88
N GLU A 131 -4.57 2.41 -3.35
CA GLU A 131 -5.40 2.92 -2.27
C GLU A 131 -6.85 3.14 -2.73
N ILE A 132 -7.09 3.59 -3.97
CA ILE A 132 -8.43 3.65 -4.54
C ILE A 132 -9.04 2.25 -4.59
N ALA A 133 -8.39 1.29 -5.25
CA ALA A 133 -8.99 -0.02 -5.51
C ALA A 133 -9.37 -0.77 -4.22
N PHE A 134 -8.53 -0.72 -3.20
CA PHE A 134 -8.71 -1.55 -2.02
C PHE A 134 -9.32 -0.81 -0.82
N ARG A 135 -9.11 0.50 -0.66
CA ARG A 135 -9.47 1.23 0.58
C ARG A 135 -10.71 2.11 0.44
N THR A 136 -11.27 2.20 -0.77
CA THR A 136 -12.51 2.94 -1.02
C THR A 136 -13.72 2.03 -0.89
N TYR A 137 -14.37 1.67 -2.01
CA TYR A 137 -15.58 0.87 -2.04
C TYR A 137 -15.40 -0.48 -1.34
N ALA A 138 -14.32 -1.21 -1.64
CA ALA A 138 -14.11 -2.56 -1.10
C ALA A 138 -14.03 -2.55 0.44
N PHE A 139 -13.15 -1.72 1.01
CA PHE A 139 -13.01 -1.59 2.46
C PHE A 139 -14.27 -1.01 3.11
N TYR A 140 -14.90 0.01 2.51
CA TYR A 140 -16.17 0.56 2.99
C TYR A 140 -17.25 -0.53 3.11
N ARG A 141 -17.41 -1.33 2.04
CA ARG A 141 -18.44 -2.36 1.95
C ARG A 141 -18.23 -3.47 2.97
N LEU A 142 -17.00 -3.98 3.06
CA LEU A 142 -16.61 -5.01 4.04
C LEU A 142 -16.79 -4.51 5.49
N ARG A 143 -16.40 -3.26 5.76
CA ARG A 143 -16.54 -2.68 7.09
C ARG A 143 -18.01 -2.51 7.49
N LYS A 144 -18.88 -2.10 6.56
CA LYS A 144 -20.32 -1.98 6.82
C LYS A 144 -21.00 -3.34 7.00
N SER A 145 -20.56 -4.39 6.30
CA SER A 145 -21.19 -5.72 6.40
C SER A 145 -20.69 -6.54 7.59
N MET A 146 -19.40 -6.47 7.92
CA MET A 146 -18.74 -7.39 8.88
C MET A 146 -18.00 -6.67 10.02
N GLY A 147 -17.84 -5.34 9.95
CA GLY A 147 -17.08 -4.55 10.93
C GLY A 147 -15.61 -4.36 10.56
N ILE A 148 -14.89 -3.61 11.40
CA ILE A 148 -13.51 -3.16 11.13
C ILE A 148 -12.54 -4.34 11.01
N TRP A 149 -12.57 -5.28 11.97
CA TRP A 149 -11.60 -6.35 12.05
C TRP A 149 -11.64 -7.31 10.85
N PRO A 150 -12.79 -7.91 10.48
CA PRO A 150 -12.84 -8.75 9.29
C PRO A 150 -12.47 -7.97 8.02
N ALA A 151 -12.87 -6.71 7.90
CA ALA A 151 -12.54 -5.89 6.74
C ALA A 151 -11.03 -5.65 6.59
N GLN A 152 -10.34 -5.34 7.69
CA GLN A 152 -8.88 -5.15 7.71
C GLN A 152 -8.15 -6.42 7.28
N ILE A 153 -8.51 -7.57 7.87
CA ILE A 153 -7.88 -8.85 7.57
C ILE A 153 -8.13 -9.24 6.10
N ILE A 154 -9.38 -9.15 5.63
CA ILE A 154 -9.72 -9.48 4.24
C ILE A 154 -8.98 -8.56 3.26
N ILE A 155 -8.95 -7.25 3.49
CA ILE A 155 -8.22 -6.33 2.61
C ILE A 155 -6.71 -6.59 2.64
N ALA A 156 -6.11 -6.88 3.79
CA ALA A 156 -4.70 -7.22 3.89
C ALA A 156 -4.34 -8.47 3.08
N ILE A 157 -5.16 -9.53 3.18
CA ILE A 157 -4.98 -10.76 2.40
C ILE A 157 -5.14 -10.46 0.90
N LEU A 158 -6.21 -9.77 0.49
CA LEU A 158 -6.44 -9.44 -0.92
C LEU A 158 -5.32 -8.56 -1.51
N PHE A 159 -4.78 -7.64 -0.71
CA PHE A 159 -3.69 -6.77 -1.13
C PHE A 159 -2.36 -7.52 -1.28
N ALA A 160 -2.08 -8.49 -0.39
CA ALA A 160 -0.96 -9.40 -0.56
C ALA A 160 -1.13 -10.29 -1.79
N LEU A 161 -2.31 -10.88 -2.00
CA LEU A 161 -2.59 -11.72 -3.18
C LEU A 161 -2.50 -10.94 -4.49
N TYR A 162 -2.88 -9.66 -4.49
CA TYR A 162 -2.66 -8.77 -5.63
C TYR A 162 -1.18 -8.63 -5.98
N HIS A 163 -0.29 -8.54 -4.99
CA HIS A 163 1.16 -8.53 -5.22
C HIS A 163 1.68 -9.89 -5.73
N VAL A 164 1.09 -10.99 -5.26
CA VAL A 164 1.39 -12.34 -5.79
C VAL A 164 0.99 -12.44 -7.26
N ALA A 165 -0.20 -11.96 -7.63
CA ALA A 165 -0.64 -11.90 -9.01
C ALA A 165 0.26 -11.00 -9.88
N GLY A 166 0.90 -9.99 -9.28
CA GLY A 166 1.92 -9.15 -9.90
C GLY A 166 3.32 -9.78 -9.98
N GLY A 167 3.48 -11.05 -9.63
CA GLY A 167 4.74 -11.81 -9.75
C GLY A 167 5.64 -11.78 -8.51
N ARG A 168 5.21 -11.20 -7.39
CA ARG A 168 5.97 -11.23 -6.13
C ARG A 168 5.77 -12.57 -5.41
N GLY A 169 6.81 -13.07 -4.75
CA GLY A 169 6.71 -14.30 -3.94
C GLY A 169 5.63 -14.22 -2.85
N PHE A 170 5.01 -15.35 -2.54
CA PHE A 170 3.89 -15.44 -1.59
C PHE A 170 4.25 -14.91 -0.19
N GLU A 171 5.33 -15.43 0.40
CA GLU A 171 5.79 -15.02 1.73
C GLU A 171 6.17 -13.53 1.78
N ALA A 172 6.92 -13.06 0.78
CA ALA A 172 7.33 -11.66 0.67
C ALA A 172 6.12 -10.72 0.49
N SER A 173 5.04 -11.19 -0.13
CA SER A 173 3.80 -10.42 -0.33
C SER A 173 2.98 -10.33 0.95
N LEU A 174 2.89 -11.42 1.73
CA LEU A 174 2.22 -11.44 3.02
C LEU A 174 2.96 -10.61 4.07
N LEU A 175 4.26 -10.82 4.21
CA LEU A 175 5.09 -10.18 5.25
C LEU A 175 5.48 -8.74 4.90
N GLY A 176 5.42 -8.35 3.63
CA GLY A 176 5.61 -6.96 3.20
C GLY A 176 4.27 -6.25 3.00
N PRO A 177 3.76 -6.13 1.76
CA PRO A 177 2.53 -5.41 1.45
C PRO A 177 1.32 -5.79 2.31
N GLY A 178 1.13 -7.07 2.63
CA GLY A 178 0.03 -7.54 3.49
C GLY A 178 0.05 -6.91 4.89
N VAL A 179 1.22 -6.90 5.54
CA VAL A 179 1.44 -6.23 6.83
C VAL A 179 1.16 -4.72 6.73
N TRP A 180 1.74 -4.05 5.74
CA TRP A 180 1.55 -2.61 5.55
C TRP A 180 0.11 -2.23 5.24
N SER A 181 -0.65 -3.14 4.61
CA SER A 181 -2.08 -2.95 4.34
C SER A 181 -2.89 -2.66 5.61
N VAL A 182 -2.49 -3.20 6.77
CA VAL A 182 -3.17 -2.95 8.05
C VAL A 182 -2.96 -1.49 8.50
N ILE A 183 -1.73 -0.99 8.37
CA ILE A 183 -1.38 0.42 8.65
C ILE A 183 -2.12 1.36 7.68
N PHE A 184 -2.18 1.01 6.39
CA PHE A 184 -2.89 1.80 5.39
C PHE A 184 -4.39 1.86 5.69
N GLY A 185 -5.00 0.73 6.05
CA GLY A 185 -6.40 0.69 6.48
C GLY A 185 -6.66 1.52 7.74
N TRP A 186 -5.75 1.49 8.72
CA TRP A 186 -5.84 2.37 9.90
C TRP A 186 -5.79 3.85 9.53
N ALA A 187 -4.91 4.25 8.61
CA ALA A 187 -4.80 5.63 8.15
C ALA A 187 -6.12 6.13 7.52
N VAL A 188 -6.81 5.26 6.77
CA VAL A 188 -8.14 5.56 6.20
C VAL A 188 -9.19 5.71 7.29
N LEU A 189 -9.21 4.81 8.29
CA LEU A 189 -10.12 4.92 9.44
C LEU A 189 -9.89 6.23 10.22
N ARG A 190 -8.62 6.61 10.43
CA ARG A 190 -8.23 7.78 11.22
C ARG A 190 -8.54 9.10 10.51
N SER A 191 -8.37 9.15 9.19
CA SER A 191 -8.48 10.38 8.39
C SER A 191 -9.81 10.52 7.65
N GLY A 192 -10.58 9.44 7.50
CA GLY A 192 -11.85 9.44 6.77
C GLY A 192 -11.72 9.57 5.25
N GLY A 193 -10.51 9.41 4.71
CA GLY A 193 -10.20 9.51 3.29
C GLY A 193 -8.90 8.74 2.97
N ILE A 194 -8.57 8.62 1.69
CA ILE A 194 -7.37 7.88 1.25
C ILE A 194 -6.08 8.71 1.22
N ALA A 195 -6.16 10.02 1.46
CA ALA A 195 -5.00 10.91 1.32
C ALA A 195 -3.86 10.54 2.28
N MET A 196 -4.19 10.25 3.55
CA MET A 196 -3.19 9.84 4.54
C MET A 196 -2.59 8.48 4.22
N SER A 197 -3.39 7.50 3.81
CA SER A 197 -2.86 6.18 3.44
C SER A 197 -2.01 6.24 2.17
N THR A 198 -2.42 7.06 1.19
CA THR A 198 -1.64 7.30 -0.04
C THR A 198 -0.29 7.93 0.29
N GLY A 199 -0.24 8.94 1.16
CA GLY A 199 1.02 9.55 1.58
C GLY A 199 1.94 8.54 2.29
N LEU A 200 1.39 7.74 3.20
CA LEU A 200 2.15 6.72 3.94
C LEU A 200 2.69 5.62 3.02
N HIS A 201 1.86 5.15 2.10
CA HIS A 201 2.23 4.15 1.11
C HIS A 201 3.29 4.69 0.13
N PHE A 202 3.07 5.89 -0.41
CA PHE A 202 4.02 6.55 -1.29
C PHE A 202 5.38 6.74 -0.60
N ALA A 203 5.39 7.19 0.65
CA ALA A 203 6.61 7.35 1.44
C ALA A 203 7.41 6.05 1.59
N ALA A 204 6.73 4.95 1.94
CA ALA A 204 7.37 3.65 2.08
C ALA A 204 7.98 3.19 0.75
N ASN A 205 7.25 3.37 -0.36
CA ASN A 205 7.73 3.04 -1.70
C ASN A 205 8.91 3.93 -2.13
N LEU A 206 8.83 5.23 -1.85
CA LEU A 206 9.85 6.22 -2.18
C LEU A 206 11.18 5.89 -1.49
N LEU A 207 11.15 5.60 -0.18
CA LEU A 207 12.37 5.30 0.56
C LEU A 207 12.94 3.93 0.18
N GLN A 208 12.09 2.92 -0.06
CA GLN A 208 12.54 1.63 -0.62
C GLN A 208 13.24 1.83 -1.98
N ALA A 209 12.68 2.64 -2.87
CA ALA A 209 13.31 2.95 -4.16
C ALA A 209 14.65 3.68 -3.99
N ALA A 210 14.69 4.68 -3.10
CA ALA A 210 15.90 5.46 -2.85
C ALA A 210 17.09 4.60 -2.36
N LEU A 211 16.79 3.52 -1.63
CA LEU A 211 17.74 2.58 -1.05
C LEU A 211 17.97 1.32 -1.93
N GLY A 212 17.53 1.34 -3.19
CA GLY A 212 17.76 0.23 -4.13
C GLY A 212 16.92 -1.01 -3.88
N GLN A 213 15.90 -0.95 -3.02
CA GLN A 213 15.00 -2.08 -2.71
C GLN A 213 13.87 -2.26 -3.75
N LYS A 214 13.94 -1.52 -4.87
CA LYS A 214 13.06 -1.68 -6.03
C LYS A 214 13.90 -1.72 -7.29
N ASN A 215 14.11 -2.93 -7.82
CA ASN A 215 15.01 -3.21 -8.94
C ASN A 215 14.74 -2.38 -10.21
N ASP A 216 13.50 -1.94 -10.41
CA ASP A 216 13.08 -1.22 -11.61
C ASP A 216 13.15 0.31 -11.50
N TYR A 217 13.72 0.83 -10.40
CA TYR A 217 13.82 2.26 -10.15
C TYR A 217 15.28 2.66 -10.00
N PRO A 218 15.66 3.87 -10.49
CA PRO A 218 16.93 4.44 -10.10
C PRO A 218 16.96 4.62 -8.58
N PHE A 219 18.15 4.46 -7.99
CA PHE A 219 18.36 4.59 -6.54
C PHE A 219 19.48 5.58 -6.26
N LEU A 220 19.42 6.19 -5.08
CA LEU A 220 20.39 7.20 -4.63
C LEU A 220 21.46 6.60 -3.72
N TRP A 221 21.10 5.53 -3.02
CA TRP A 221 21.97 4.80 -2.13
C TRP A 221 21.90 3.31 -2.43
N LYS A 222 23.06 2.67 -2.39
CA LYS A 222 23.19 1.23 -2.39
C LYS A 222 23.46 0.81 -0.95
N ILE A 223 22.69 -0.14 -0.45
CA ILE A 223 23.05 -0.85 0.78
C ILE A 223 24.11 -1.86 0.36
N ASP A 224 25.36 -1.60 0.75
CA ASP A 224 26.52 -2.34 0.29
C ASP A 224 26.59 -3.69 0.99
N GLU A 225 26.20 -4.72 0.24
CA GLU A 225 26.66 -6.10 0.41
C GLU A 225 28.11 -6.18 -0.10
N SER A 226 29.02 -5.40 0.51
CA SER A 226 30.41 -5.23 0.03
C SER A 226 31.22 -6.53 -0.05
N VAL A 227 30.66 -7.63 0.44
CA VAL A 227 31.08 -9.02 0.27
C VAL A 227 29.79 -9.81 0.06
N GLU A 228 29.76 -10.82 -0.83
CA GLU A 228 28.65 -11.77 -0.89
C GLU A 228 28.34 -12.21 0.55
N LEU A 229 27.14 -11.86 1.04
CA LEU A 229 26.78 -12.17 2.42
C LEU A 229 26.87 -13.69 2.57
N SER A 230 27.59 -14.14 3.61
CA SER A 230 27.53 -15.55 3.96
C SER A 230 26.07 -15.97 4.14
N ALA A 231 25.74 -17.23 3.89
CA ALA A 231 24.37 -17.72 4.06
C ALA A 231 23.80 -17.41 5.46
N SER A 232 24.66 -17.42 6.49
CA SER A 232 24.29 -17.02 7.86
C SER A 232 24.00 -15.53 8.01
N ALA A 233 24.79 -14.65 7.39
CA ALA A 233 24.54 -13.21 7.41
C ALA A 233 23.25 -12.85 6.64
N GLN A 234 23.01 -13.48 5.50
CA GLN A 234 21.76 -13.30 4.76
C GLN A 234 20.54 -13.76 5.57
N GLN A 235 20.66 -14.91 6.28
CA GLN A 235 19.60 -15.39 7.16
C GLN A 235 19.34 -14.42 8.32
N GLN A 236 20.37 -13.80 8.89
CA GLN A 236 20.23 -12.80 9.95
C GLN A 236 19.53 -11.53 9.46
N VAL A 237 19.87 -11.03 8.27
CA VAL A 237 19.19 -9.88 7.64
C VAL A 237 17.71 -10.21 7.43
N ASN A 238 17.42 -11.40 6.89
CA ASN A 238 16.05 -11.87 6.67
C ASN A 238 15.27 -11.94 8.00
N LEU A 239 15.85 -12.53 9.04
CA LEU A 239 15.22 -12.62 10.36
C LEU A 239 14.93 -11.23 10.95
N THR A 240 15.90 -10.32 10.87
CA THR A 240 15.72 -8.92 11.32
C THR A 240 14.56 -8.26 10.57
N GLY A 241 14.51 -8.42 9.25
CA GLY A 241 13.42 -7.92 8.42
C GLY A 241 12.06 -8.48 8.83
N ILE A 242 11.96 -9.80 9.06
CA ILE A 242 10.72 -10.46 9.50
C ILE A 242 10.26 -9.91 10.86
N LEU A 243 11.16 -9.84 11.84
CA LEU A 243 10.84 -9.33 13.18
C LEU A 243 10.33 -7.89 13.13
N LEU A 244 10.93 -7.06 12.29
CA LEU A 244 10.50 -5.68 12.06
C LEU A 244 9.12 -5.60 11.38
N GLN A 245 8.84 -6.44 10.39
CA GLN A 245 7.49 -6.50 9.80
C GLN A 245 6.45 -6.97 10.83
N LEU A 246 6.78 -7.94 11.69
CA LEU A 246 5.90 -8.36 12.78
C LEU A 246 5.64 -7.21 13.76
N ALA A 247 6.66 -6.40 14.09
CA ALA A 247 6.49 -5.22 14.92
C ALA A 247 5.55 -4.17 14.27
N VAL A 248 5.68 -3.94 12.96
CA VAL A 248 4.76 -3.07 12.19
C VAL A 248 3.34 -3.62 12.19
N LEU A 249 3.18 -4.94 12.03
CA LEU A 249 1.87 -5.59 12.11
C LEU A 249 1.24 -5.37 13.48
N LEU A 250 1.98 -5.66 14.55
CA LEU A 250 1.49 -5.47 15.93
C LEU A 250 1.11 -4.00 16.19
N LEU A 251 1.91 -3.05 15.72
CA LEU A 251 1.58 -1.63 15.79
C LEU A 251 0.27 -1.31 15.06
N GLY A 252 0.09 -1.81 13.83
CA GLY A 252 -1.12 -1.59 13.05
C GLY A 252 -2.37 -2.21 13.66
N LEU A 253 -2.24 -3.42 14.22
CA LEU A 253 -3.32 -4.08 14.97
C LEU A 253 -3.67 -3.28 16.23
N TRP A 254 -2.68 -2.84 16.99
CA TRP A 254 -2.89 -2.01 18.18
C TRP A 254 -3.56 -0.67 17.86
N LEU A 255 -3.09 0.05 16.83
CA LEU A 255 -3.69 1.29 16.36
C LEU A 255 -5.15 1.09 15.92
N THR A 256 -5.43 -0.01 15.22
CA THR A 256 -6.79 -0.40 14.79
C THR A 256 -7.69 -0.74 15.99
N PHE A 257 -7.14 -1.42 17.00
CA PHE A 257 -7.83 -1.73 18.24
C PHE A 257 -8.24 -0.45 18.99
N GLN A 258 -7.31 0.49 19.17
CA GLN A 258 -7.57 1.76 19.86
C GLN A 258 -8.64 2.60 19.14
N TYR A 259 -8.57 2.64 17.81
CA TYR A 259 -9.61 3.27 16.99
C TYR A 259 -10.97 2.58 17.19
N SER A 260 -11.00 1.25 17.16
CA SER A 260 -12.23 0.49 17.32
C SER A 260 -12.86 0.67 18.70
N LYS A 261 -12.06 0.80 19.77
CA LYS A 261 -12.55 1.03 21.14
C LYS A 261 -13.27 2.37 21.26
N THR A 262 -12.71 3.42 20.65
CA THR A 262 -13.24 4.79 20.70
C THR A 262 -14.47 5.00 19.81
N HIS A 263 -14.68 4.17 18.79
CA HIS A 263 -15.76 4.32 17.80
C HIS A 263 -16.82 3.19 17.86
N LYS A 264 -16.87 2.42 18.97
CA LYS A 264 -17.90 1.39 19.23
C LYS A 264 -19.31 1.97 19.43
N THR A 265 -19.44 3.27 19.68
CA THR A 265 -20.69 3.99 19.99
C THR A 265 -21.55 4.38 18.79
N LEU A 266 -21.09 4.20 17.54
CA LEU A 266 -21.88 4.55 16.33
C LEU A 266 -22.69 3.38 15.75
N LYS A 267 -22.78 2.24 16.45
CA LYS A 267 -23.55 1.06 16.00
C LYS A 267 -25.04 1.09 16.37
N SER A 268 -25.52 2.11 17.09
CA SER A 268 -26.92 2.19 17.56
C SER A 268 -27.80 3.21 16.84
N ALA A 269 -27.32 3.87 15.78
CA ALA A 269 -28.12 4.81 15.00
C ALA A 269 -28.03 4.45 13.52
N HIS A 270 -28.81 3.45 13.09
CA HIS A 270 -29.39 3.26 11.75
C HIS A 270 -30.27 2.02 11.74
#